data_AF-D7BSX9-F1
#
_entry.id   AF-D7BSX9-F1
#
_cell.length_a   1.000
_cell.length_b   1.000
_cell.length_c   1.000
_cell.angle_alpha   90.00
_cell.angle_beta   90.00
_cell.angle_gamma   90.00
#
_symmetry.space_group_name_H-M   'P 1'
#
loop_
_entity.id
_entity.type
_entity.pdbx_description
1 polymer ?
#
loop_
_entity_poly.entity_id
_entity_poly.type
_entity_poly.pdbx_seq_one_letter_code
_entity_poly.pdbx_strand_id
1 'polypeptide(L)'
;MPERVGNVTRERYEQIVAAARQLVAQITRTQFTLGDKTLEIEPMRPVGGAMPNGTEDLFTVEESFALFAEDIEVAPSTVKD
;
A
#
# COMPACT_ATOMS: atom_id res chain seq x y z
N MET A 1 -23.77 30.57 20.96
CA MET A 1 -23.77 30.07 19.57
C MET A 1 -23.20 28.65 19.61
N PRO A 2 -23.85 27.61 19.09
CA PRO A 2 -23.21 26.30 18.99
C PRO A 2 -21.96 26.43 18.10
N GLU A 3 -20.81 25.95 18.57
CA GLU A 3 -19.60 25.93 17.75
C GLU A 3 -19.83 25.05 16.51
N ARG A 4 -19.68 25.65 15.34
CA ARG A 4 -19.80 24.99 14.05
C ARG A 4 -18.42 24.87 13.43
N VAL A 5 -18.17 23.74 12.78
CA VAL A 5 -16.97 23.53 11.96
C VAL A 5 -17.44 23.53 10.51
N GLY A 6 -17.23 24.65 9.81
CA GLY A 6 -17.80 24.86 8.48
C GLY A 6 -19.33 24.72 8.48
N ASN A 7 -19.83 23.77 7.66
CA ASN A 7 -21.27 23.54 7.48
C ASN A 7 -21.89 22.58 8.50
N VAL A 8 -21.11 21.99 9.41
CA VAL A 8 -21.61 21.02 10.38
C VAL A 8 -21.47 21.51 11.82
N THR A 9 -22.25 20.93 12.73
CA THR A 9 -22.06 21.12 14.17
C THR A 9 -20.76 20.45 14.62
N ARG A 10 -20.20 20.89 15.76
CA ARG A 10 -19.01 20.25 16.35
C ARG A 10 -19.20 18.74 16.58
N GLU A 11 -20.36 18.33 17.10
CA GLU A 11 -20.69 16.91 17.29
C GLU A 11 -20.66 16.12 15.97
N ARG A 12 -21.25 16.66 14.90
CA ARG A 12 -21.23 16.00 13.59
C ARG A 12 -19.83 15.94 13.00
N TYR A 13 -19.02 16.99 13.22
CA TYR A 13 -17.62 16.97 12.82
C TYR A 13 -16.84 15.86 13.52
N GLU A 14 -17.02 15.68 14.83
CA GLU A 14 -16.37 14.60 15.60
C GLU A 14 -16.76 13.21 15.09
N GLN A 15 -18.02 13.00 14.73
CA GLN A 15 -18.47 11.75 14.09
C GLN A 15 -17.79 11.51 12.74
N ILE A 16 -17.65 12.56 11.92
CA ILE A 16 -16.95 12.47 10.62
C ILE A 16 -15.48 12.11 10.84
N VAL A 17 -14.81 12.75 11.81
CA VAL A 17 -13.41 12.46 12.15
C VAL A 17 -13.25 11.03 12.64
N ALA A 18 -14.15 10.54 13.49
CA ALA A 18 -14.12 9.15 13.97
C ALA A 18 -14.26 8.15 12.81
N ALA A 19 -15.22 8.37 11.91
CA ALA A 19 -15.40 7.53 10.72
C ALA A 19 -14.19 7.58 9.78
N ALA A 20 -13.63 8.77 9.53
CA ALA A 20 -12.45 8.93 8.69
C ALA A 20 -11.22 8.20 9.27
N ARG A 21 -11.02 8.25 10.60
CA ARG A 21 -9.94 7.50 11.26
C ARG A 21 -10.08 5.99 11.08
N GLN A 22 -11.30 5.45 11.10
CA GLN A 22 -11.54 4.03 10.83
C GLN A 22 -11.18 3.66 9.40
N LEU A 23 -11.54 4.50 8.42
CA LEU A 23 -11.18 4.28 7.01
C LEU A 23 -9.66 4.30 6.81
N VAL A 24 -8.95 5.27 7.42
CA VAL A 24 -7.48 5.32 7.37
C VAL A 24 -6.87 4.06 7.99
N ALA A 25 -7.33 3.62 9.16
CA ALA A 25 -6.83 2.40 9.79
C ALA A 25 -7.03 1.16 8.89
N GLN A 26 -8.16 1.07 8.19
CA GLN A 26 -8.43 0.00 7.25
C GLN A 26 -7.49 0.04 6.03
N ILE A 27 -7.26 1.23 5.46
CA ILE A 27 -6.33 1.43 4.33
C ILE A 27 -4.91 1.02 4.77
N THR A 28 -4.44 1.54 5.91
CA THR A 28 -3.12 1.22 6.45
C THR A 28 -2.94 -0.28 6.66
N ARG A 29 -3.92 -0.96 7.28
CA ARG A 29 -3.86 -2.42 7.45
C ARG A 29 -3.82 -3.16 6.11
N THR A 30 -4.58 -2.68 5.14
CA THR A 30 -4.63 -3.26 3.79
C THR A 30 -3.28 -3.11 3.09
N GLN A 31 -2.68 -1.92 3.12
CA GLN A 31 -1.37 -1.66 2.53
C GLN A 31 -0.28 -2.54 3.14
N PHE A 32 -0.21 -2.64 4.47
CA PHE A 32 0.77 -3.52 5.11
C PHE A 32 0.57 -4.99 4.72
N THR A 33 -0.68 -5.47 4.74
CA THR A 33 -0.99 -6.84 4.32
C THR A 33 -0.61 -7.10 2.87
N LEU A 34 -0.75 -6.08 2.01
CA LEU A 34 -0.41 -6.15 0.60
C LEU A 34 1.11 -6.17 0.38
N GLY A 35 1.85 -5.31 1.10
CA GLY A 35 3.31 -5.33 1.12
C GLY A 35 3.87 -6.67 1.61
N ASP A 36 3.32 -7.21 2.70
CA ASP A 36 3.71 -8.53 3.23
C ASP A 36 3.53 -9.63 2.18
N LYS A 37 2.37 -9.66 1.50
CA LYS A 37 2.10 -10.61 0.41
C LYS A 37 3.04 -10.42 -0.76
N THR A 38 3.44 -9.19 -1.04
CA THR A 38 4.35 -8.95 -2.15
C THR A 38 5.76 -9.43 -1.82
N LEU A 39 6.19 -9.27 -0.57
CA LEU A 39 7.48 -9.81 -0.12
C LEU A 39 7.55 -11.34 -0.24
N GLU A 40 6.43 -12.05 -0.13
CA GLU A 40 6.37 -13.51 -0.36
C GLU A 40 6.66 -13.91 -1.81
N ILE A 41 6.38 -13.02 -2.78
CA ILE A 41 6.60 -13.26 -4.21
C ILE A 41 7.82 -12.55 -4.77
N GLU A 42 8.48 -11.69 -3.99
CA GLU A 42 9.71 -11.05 -4.41
C GLU A 42 10.82 -12.09 -4.66
N PRO A 43 11.50 -12.05 -5.83
CA PRO A 43 12.66 -12.88 -6.09
C PRO A 43 13.74 -12.62 -5.02
N MET A 44 14.31 -13.69 -4.45
CA MET A 44 15.41 -13.55 -3.49
C MET A 44 16.57 -12.77 -4.14
N ARG A 45 16.91 -11.62 -3.54
CA ARG A 45 18.05 -10.83 -3.99
C ARG A 45 19.33 -11.64 -3.76
N PRO A 46 20.28 -11.66 -4.71
CA PRO A 46 21.56 -12.30 -4.50
C PRO A 46 22.25 -11.69 -3.27
N VAL A 47 22.83 -12.56 -2.44
CA VAL A 47 23.57 -12.14 -1.25
C VAL A 47 24.86 -11.42 -1.66
N GLY A 48 25.08 -10.22 -1.12
CA GLY A 48 26.22 -9.37 -1.44
C GLY A 48 25.88 -8.38 -2.56
N GLY A 49 25.77 -7.10 -2.20
CA GLY A 49 25.28 -6.00 -3.05
C GLY A 49 26.17 -5.59 -4.24
N ALA A 50 26.76 -6.54 -4.94
CA ALA A 50 27.38 -6.33 -6.24
C ALA A 50 26.73 -7.30 -7.23
N MET A 51 26.06 -6.76 -8.24
CA MET A 51 25.69 -7.51 -9.43
C MET A 51 26.91 -7.56 -10.37
N PRO A 52 27.66 -8.67 -10.49
CA PRO A 52 28.40 -8.91 -11.71
C PRO A 52 27.39 -9.46 -12.73
N ASN A 53 27.32 -8.83 -13.90
CA ASN A 53 26.53 -9.25 -15.06
C ASN A 53 26.26 -10.76 -15.14
N GLY A 54 24.98 -11.16 -15.28
CA GLY A 54 24.64 -12.47 -15.83
C GLY A 54 23.36 -13.07 -15.28
N THR A 55 22.22 -12.77 -15.93
CA THR A 55 21.45 -13.71 -16.78
C THR A 55 20.13 -13.04 -17.14
N GLU A 56 19.80 -13.00 -18.42
CA GLU A 56 18.58 -12.41 -19.02
C GLU A 56 17.28 -13.16 -18.67
N ASP A 57 17.22 -13.89 -17.53
CA ASP A 57 16.20 -14.92 -17.30
C ASP A 57 15.75 -15.09 -15.84
N LEU A 58 15.65 -13.99 -15.08
CA LEU A 58 15.07 -14.03 -13.74
C LEU A 58 14.08 -12.88 -13.61
N PHE A 59 12.80 -13.25 -13.49
CA PHE A 59 11.69 -12.36 -13.13
C PHE A 59 12.17 -11.31 -12.13
N THR A 60 12.15 -10.05 -12.52
CA THR A 60 12.61 -8.98 -11.63
C THR A 60 11.58 -8.75 -10.53
N VAL A 61 12.05 -8.15 -9.43
CA VAL A 61 11.18 -7.69 -8.35
C VAL A 61 10.07 -6.78 -8.91
N GLU A 62 10.41 -5.87 -9.83
CA GLU A 62 9.44 -4.94 -10.43
C GLU A 62 8.37 -5.64 -11.27
N GLU A 63 8.73 -6.68 -12.03
CA GLU A 63 7.78 -7.47 -12.80
C GLU A 63 6.82 -8.24 -11.89
N SER A 64 7.32 -8.76 -10.75
CA SER A 64 6.51 -9.44 -9.73
C SER A 64 5.47 -8.49 -9.11
N PHE A 65 5.88 -7.26 -8.77
CA PHE A 65 4.99 -6.21 -8.28
C PHE A 65 3.93 -5.81 -9.31
N ALA A 66 4.30 -5.71 -10.59
CA ALA A 66 3.40 -5.29 -11.66
C ALA A 66 2.29 -6.32 -11.89
N LEU A 67 2.64 -7.61 -11.95
CA LEU A 67 1.67 -8.69 -12.10
C LEU A 67 0.74 -8.81 -10.90
N PHE A 68 1.27 -8.71 -9.69
CA PHE A 68 0.44 -8.78 -8.49
C PHE A 68 -0.55 -7.61 -8.40
N ALA A 69 -0.14 -6.41 -8.82
CA ALA A 69 -1.03 -5.25 -8.90
C ALA A 69 -2.14 -5.44 -9.95
N GLU A 70 -1.80 -6.03 -11.10
CA GLU A 70 -2.77 -6.38 -12.16
C GLU A 70 -3.81 -7.39 -11.66
N ASP A 71 -3.38 -8.45 -10.99
CA ASP A 71 -4.25 -9.52 -10.50
C ASP A 71 -5.27 -9.07 -9.44
N ILE A 72 -4.94 -8.03 -8.67
CA ILE A 72 -5.82 -7.46 -7.63
C ILE A 72 -6.49 -6.16 -8.07
N GLU A 73 -6.33 -5.78 -9.34
CA GLU A 73 -6.93 -4.61 -9.99
C GLU A 73 -6.60 -3.27 -9.30
N VAL A 74 -5.34 -3.08 -8.89
CA VAL A 74 -4.86 -1.82 -8.29
C VAL A 74 -3.68 -1.25 -9.06
N ALA A 75 -3.40 0.04 -8.86
CA ALA A 75 -2.19 0.65 -9.43
C ALA A 75 -0.93 0.05 -8.77
N PRO A 76 0.16 -0.22 -9.52
CA PRO A 76 1.42 -0.75 -8.97
C PRO A 76 2.01 0.09 -7.82
N SER A 77 1.76 1.40 -7.80
CA SER A 77 2.16 2.29 -6.71
C SER A 77 1.46 1.99 -5.38
N THR A 78 0.35 1.27 -5.38
CA THR A 78 -0.38 0.86 -4.18
C THR A 78 0.32 -0.31 -3.47
N VAL A 79 1.15 -1.04 -4.20
CA VAL A 79 1.85 -2.24 -3.74
C VAL A 79 3.29 -1.94 -3.32
N LYS A 80 3.94 -0.94 -3.95
CA LYS A 80 5.34 -0.56 -3.72
C LYS A 80 5.57 0.40 -2.53
N ASP A 81 4.57 0.62 -1.66
CA ASP A 81 4.58 1.62 -0.58
C ASP A 81 5.21 1.08 0.72
#